data_AF-A0A3N5FVC2-F1
#
_entry.id   AF-A0A3N5FVC2-F1
#
_cell.length_a   1.000
_cell.length_b   1.000
_cell.length_c   1.000
_cell.angle_alpha   90.00
_cell.angle_beta   90.00
_cell.angle_gamma   90.00
#
_symmetry.space_group_name_H-M   'P 1'
#
loop_
_entity.id
_entity.type
_entity.pdbx_description
1 polymer ?
#
loop_
_entity_poly.entity_id
_entity_poly.type
_entity_poly.pdbx_seq_one_letter_code
_entity_poly.pdbx_strand_id
1 'polypeptide(L)'
;MQLNALLDQNVVVLTASRRLAHAVRAGYARHAQAQGRAIWRTPRVLPWSSWLRQQQLETRATSPEAAQRVLPRAQARVLWDEIVATSRAGHDLLSPSSAARLAARSWRRLHDYLI
;
A
#
# COMPACT_ATOMS: atom_id res chain seq x y z
N MET A 1 -23.87 -14.81 0.17
CA MET A 1 -23.28 -14.50 1.49
C MET A 1 -23.25 -12.98 1.66
N GLN A 2 -23.96 -12.40 2.62
CA GLN A 2 -24.02 -10.94 2.80
C GLN A 2 -22.76 -10.44 3.51
N LEU A 3 -22.10 -9.41 2.97
CA LEU A 3 -20.85 -8.83 3.52
C LEU A 3 -20.92 -8.51 5.01
N ASN A 4 -22.08 -8.07 5.52
CA ASN A 4 -22.27 -7.76 6.95
C ASN A 4 -22.04 -8.98 7.85
N ALA A 5 -22.49 -10.18 7.44
CA ALA A 5 -22.31 -11.40 8.20
C ALA A 5 -20.83 -11.79 8.32
N LEU A 6 -20.02 -11.52 7.29
CA LEU A 6 -18.56 -11.71 7.36
C LEU A 6 -17.93 -10.71 8.33
N LEU A 7 -18.37 -9.45 8.31
CA LEU A 7 -17.85 -8.41 9.21
C LEU A 7 -18.13 -8.71 10.69
N ASP A 8 -19.23 -9.39 10.99
CA ASP A 8 -19.54 -9.87 12.35
C ASP A 8 -18.58 -10.99 12.82
N GLN A 9 -17.99 -11.76 11.89
CA GLN A 9 -17.06 -12.86 12.20
C GLN A 9 -15.61 -12.38 12.48
N ASN A 10 -15.37 -11.08 12.64
CA ASN A 10 -14.04 -10.50 12.90
C ASN A 10 -12.96 -10.84 11.85
N VAL A 11 -13.38 -11.10 10.61
CA VAL A 11 -12.47 -11.30 9.49
C VAL A 11 -11.88 -9.97 9.01
N VAL A 12 -10.74 -10.02 8.33
CA VAL A 12 -10.19 -8.85 7.62
C VAL A 12 -10.76 -8.80 6.23
N VAL A 13 -11.48 -7.72 5.91
CA VAL A 13 -11.92 -7.44 4.54
C VAL A 13 -10.94 -6.49 3.89
N LEU A 14 -10.30 -6.94 2.81
CA LEU A 14 -9.39 -6.13 2.01
C LEU A 14 -10.13 -5.45 0.87
N THR A 15 -9.79 -4.19 0.63
CA THR A 15 -10.42 -3.35 -0.39
C THR A 15 -9.37 -2.75 -1.31
N ALA A 16 -9.75 -2.48 -2.56
CA ALA A 16 -8.86 -1.87 -3.53
C ALA A 16 -8.50 -0.40 -3.19
N SER A 17 -9.33 0.29 -2.41
CA SER A 17 -9.12 1.72 -2.11
C SER A 17 -9.61 2.14 -0.73
N ARG A 18 -9.06 3.26 -0.23
CA ARG A 18 -9.54 3.93 0.98
C ARG A 18 -11.01 4.32 0.90
N ARG A 19 -11.45 4.78 -0.28
CA ARG A 19 -12.85 5.15 -0.54
C ARG A 19 -13.77 3.96 -0.35
N LEU A 20 -13.41 2.80 -0.91
CA LEU A 20 -14.20 1.58 -0.76
C LEU A 20 -14.21 1.08 0.69
N ALA A 21 -13.06 1.09 1.37
CA ALA A 21 -12.99 0.73 2.79
C ALA A 21 -13.96 1.58 3.64
N HIS A 22 -13.97 2.90 3.41
CA HIS A 22 -14.86 3.81 4.11
C HIS A 22 -16.33 3.53 3.79
N ALA A 23 -16.67 3.35 2.50
CA ALA A 23 -18.03 3.04 2.08
C ALA A 23 -18.57 1.76 2.73
N VAL A 24 -17.76 0.70 2.82
CA VAL A 24 -18.12 -0.56 3.48
C VAL A 24 -18.36 -0.35 4.97
N ARG A 25 -17.45 0.36 5.67
CA ARG A 25 -17.63 0.66 7.11
C ARG A 25 -18.88 1.48 7.38
N ALA A 26 -19.18 2.47 6.52
CA ALA A 26 -20.38 3.28 6.63
C ALA A 26 -21.66 2.46 6.36
N GLY A 27 -21.61 1.54 5.39
CA GLY A 27 -22.69 0.59 5.14
C GLY A 27 -22.97 -0.32 6.34
N TYR A 28 -21.92 -0.86 6.95
CA TYR A 28 -22.04 -1.69 8.15
C TYR A 28 -22.61 -0.89 9.34
N ALA A 29 -22.17 0.35 9.55
CA ALA A 29 -22.71 1.22 10.60
C ALA A 29 -24.23 1.46 10.42
N ARG A 30 -24.68 1.78 9.19
CA ARG A 30 -26.12 1.92 8.89
C ARG A 30 -26.89 0.62 9.15
N HIS A 31 -26.31 -0.52 8.80
CA HIS A 31 -26.92 -1.82 9.07
C HIS A 31 -27.05 -2.08 10.57
N ALA A 32 -25.99 -1.83 11.36
CA ALA A 32 -26.03 -1.99 12.82
C ALA A 32 -27.09 -1.09 13.48
N GLN A 33 -27.19 0.16 13.03
CA GLN A 33 -28.23 1.10 13.48
C GLN A 33 -29.64 0.61 13.13
N ALA A 34 -29.86 0.11 11.90
CA ALA A 34 -31.15 -0.45 11.49
C ALA A 34 -31.54 -1.72 12.30
N GLN A 35 -30.56 -2.40 12.88
CA GLN A 35 -30.76 -3.54 13.80
C GLN A 35 -30.92 -3.09 15.27
N GLY A 36 -31.04 -1.79 15.54
CA GLY A 36 -31.21 -1.24 16.89
C GLY A 36 -29.96 -1.28 17.76
N ARG A 37 -28.78 -1.59 17.20
CA ARG A 37 -27.53 -1.61 17.96
C ARG A 37 -27.06 -0.17 18.21
N ALA A 38 -26.89 0.20 19.48
CA ALA A 38 -26.30 1.48 19.88
C ALA A 38 -24.77 1.45 19.89
N ILE A 39 -24.17 0.27 20.09
CA ILE A 39 -22.73 0.05 20.15
C ILE A 39 -22.41 -1.21 19.34
N TRP A 40 -21.36 -1.16 18.53
CA TRP A 40 -20.85 -2.31 17.78
C TRP A 40 -19.33 -2.26 17.69
N ARG A 41 -18.73 -3.44 17.49
CA ARG A 41 -17.29 -3.54 17.24
C ARG A 41 -16.95 -2.94 15.87
N THR A 42 -15.90 -2.15 15.79
CA THR A 42 -15.42 -1.60 14.52
C THR A 42 -14.98 -2.74 13.59
N PRO A 43 -15.57 -2.89 12.40
CA PRO A 43 -15.21 -3.96 11.48
C PRO A 43 -13.81 -3.74 10.88
N ARG A 44 -13.04 -4.83 10.71
CA ARG A 44 -11.67 -4.80 10.16
C ARG A 44 -11.67 -4.71 8.64
N VAL A 45 -12.03 -3.54 8.11
CA VAL A 45 -12.03 -3.28 6.67
C VAL A 45 -10.83 -2.41 6.30
N LEU A 46 -9.88 -2.90 5.51
CA LEU A 46 -8.63 -2.21 5.22
C LEU A 46 -8.38 -2.11 3.71
N PRO A 47 -7.77 -1.03 3.22
CA PRO A 47 -7.17 -1.04 1.89
C PRO A 47 -6.03 -2.05 1.84
N TRP A 48 -5.87 -2.75 0.72
CA TRP A 48 -4.77 -3.71 0.49
C TRP A 48 -3.41 -3.13 0.91
N SER A 49 -3.10 -1.91 0.45
CA SER A 49 -1.82 -1.26 0.75
C SER A 49 -1.64 -0.93 2.24
N SER A 50 -2.71 -0.70 2.99
CA SER A 50 -2.62 -0.47 4.44
C SER A 50 -2.36 -1.77 5.18
N TRP A 51 -3.03 -2.85 4.79
CA TRP A 51 -2.81 -4.17 5.38
C TRP A 51 -1.37 -4.63 5.14
N LEU A 52 -0.85 -4.51 3.91
CA LEU A 52 0.54 -4.89 3.60
C LEU A 52 1.57 -4.11 4.44
N ARG A 53 1.34 -2.80 4.67
CA ARG A 53 2.20 -2.01 5.57
C ARG A 53 2.12 -2.48 7.02
N GLN A 54 0.94 -2.88 7.50
CA GLN A 54 0.81 -3.45 8.85
C GLN A 54 1.57 -4.77 8.96
N GLN A 55 1.45 -5.67 7.98
CA GLN A 55 2.21 -6.93 7.98
C GLN A 55 3.71 -6.68 7.98
N GLN A 56 4.21 -5.71 7.21
CA GLN A 56 5.62 -5.35 7.23
C GLN A 56 6.07 -4.84 8.62
N LEU A 57 5.27 -4.01 9.28
CA LEU A 57 5.58 -3.51 10.62
C LEU A 57 5.58 -4.64 11.65
N GLU A 58 4.62 -5.56 11.55
CA GLU A 58 4.55 -6.76 12.40
C GLU A 58 5.79 -7.64 12.20
N THR A 59 6.18 -7.95 10.95
CA THR A 59 7.39 -8.71 10.66
C THR A 59 8.66 -8.04 11.19
N ARG A 60 8.77 -6.71 11.08
CA ARG A 60 9.90 -5.96 11.66
C ARG A 60 9.96 -6.09 13.18
N ALA A 61 8.81 -6.11 13.85
CA ALA A 61 8.75 -6.22 15.29
C ALA A 61 9.06 -7.65 15.78
N THR A 62 8.62 -8.67 15.06
CA THR A 62 8.80 -10.08 15.47
C THR A 62 10.09 -10.71 14.95
N SER A 63 10.61 -10.24 13.83
CA SER A 63 11.77 -10.82 13.15
C SER A 63 12.59 -9.73 12.46
N PRO A 64 13.31 -8.89 13.24
CA PRO A 64 14.03 -7.74 12.70
C PRO A 64 15.05 -8.12 11.62
N GLU A 65 15.70 -9.28 11.77
CA GLU A 65 16.72 -9.79 10.85
C GLU A 65 16.14 -10.24 9.50
N ALA A 66 14.89 -10.72 9.49
CA ALA A 66 14.19 -11.10 8.27
C ALA A 66 13.55 -9.89 7.56
N ALA A 67 13.42 -8.76 8.26
CA ALA A 67 12.65 -7.64 7.77
C ALA A 67 13.50 -6.67 6.94
N GLN A 68 13.46 -6.87 5.62
CA GLN A 68 14.13 -5.95 4.69
C GLN A 68 13.60 -4.52 4.81
N ARG A 69 14.52 -3.56 4.79
CA ARG A 69 14.18 -2.15 4.88
C ARG A 69 13.57 -1.66 3.57
N VAL A 70 12.25 -1.46 3.56
CA VAL A 70 11.58 -0.76 2.45
C VAL A 70 12.03 0.70 2.40
N LEU A 71 12.54 1.11 1.24
CA LEU A 71 12.97 2.49 0.99
C LEU A 71 11.77 3.43 0.84
N PRO A 72 11.74 4.56 1.57
CA PRO A 72 10.84 5.67 1.27
C PRO A 72 11.04 6.19 -0.15
N ARG A 73 9.97 6.74 -0.74
CA ARG A 73 10.01 7.29 -2.10
C ARG A 73 11.10 8.34 -2.32
N ALA A 74 11.41 9.14 -1.30
CA ALA A 74 12.47 10.14 -1.38
C ALA A 74 13.87 9.50 -1.47
N GLN A 75 14.15 8.48 -0.63
CA GLN A 75 15.43 7.76 -0.65
C GLN A 75 15.61 7.00 -1.97
N ALA A 76 14.55 6.34 -2.46
CA ALA A 76 14.59 5.68 -3.76
C ALA A 76 14.90 6.66 -4.91
N ARG A 77 14.40 7.90 -4.86
CA ARG A 77 14.70 8.92 -5.88
C ARG A 77 16.18 9.29 -5.91
N VAL A 78 16.76 9.55 -4.74
CA VAL A 78 18.20 9.88 -4.62
C VAL A 78 19.05 8.76 -5.23
N LEU A 79 18.72 7.51 -4.92
CA LEU A 79 19.44 6.35 -5.49
C LEU A 79 19.29 6.26 -7.01
N TRP A 80 18.09 6.53 -7.55
CA TRP A 80 17.90 6.56 -9.00
C TRP A 80 18.70 7.68 -9.67
N ASP A 81 18.73 8.87 -9.06
CA ASP A 81 19.53 10.00 -9.56
C ASP A 81 21.03 9.64 -9.55
N GLU A 82 21.52 9.04 -8.47
CA GLU A 82 22.91 8.58 -8.33
C GLU A 82 23.29 7.50 -9.35
N ILE A 83 22.46 6.46 -9.50
CA ILE A 83 22.67 5.37 -10.45
C ILE A 83 22.76 5.90 -11.87
N VAL A 84 21.85 6.80 -12.27
CA VAL A 84 21.88 7.35 -13.63
C VAL A 84 23.07 8.30 -13.80
N ALA A 85 23.31 9.19 -12.86
CA ALA A 85 24.41 10.16 -12.94
C ALA A 85 25.79 9.49 -13.04
N THR A 86 25.99 8.35 -12.37
CA THR A 86 27.25 7.58 -12.39
C THR A 86 27.32 6.54 -13.53
N SER A 87 26.22 6.35 -14.27
CA SER A 87 26.20 5.42 -15.39
C SER A 87 26.84 6.03 -16.63
N ARG A 88 27.51 5.19 -17.44
CA ARG A 88 28.04 5.59 -18.75
C ARG A 88 26.97 6.24 -19.62
N ALA A 89 25.75 5.69 -19.63
CA ALA A 89 24.63 6.24 -20.39
C ALA A 89 24.23 7.63 -19.88
N GLY A 90 24.33 7.89 -18.58
CA GLY A 90 23.98 9.18 -17.98
C GLY A 90 24.88 10.33 -18.38
N HIS A 91 26.16 10.06 -18.68
CA HIS A 91 27.13 11.09 -19.06
C HIS A 91 26.78 11.77 -20.39
N ASP A 92 26.11 11.04 -21.29
CA ASP A 92 25.72 11.52 -22.62
C ASP A 92 24.31 12.16 -22.63
N LEU A 93 23.60 12.17 -21.50
CA LEU A 93 22.24 12.69 -21.41
C LEU A 93 22.21 14.19 -21.14
N LEU A 94 21.36 14.90 -21.87
CA LEU A 94 21.06 16.33 -21.64
C LEU A 94 20.53 16.62 -20.23
N SER A 95 19.82 15.65 -19.62
CA SER A 95 19.27 15.78 -18.26
C SER A 95 19.25 14.42 -17.54
N PRO A 96 20.32 14.07 -16.81
CA PRO A 96 20.40 12.82 -16.06
C PRO A 96 19.27 12.65 -15.04
N SER A 97 18.87 13.72 -14.33
CA SER A 97 17.79 13.68 -13.34
C SER A 97 16.40 13.43 -13.96
N SER A 98 16.16 13.92 -15.18
CA SER A 98 14.91 13.62 -15.90
C SER A 98 14.88 12.16 -16.36
N ALA A 99 16.03 11.63 -16.80
CA ALA A 99 16.17 10.23 -17.16
C ALA A 99 16.03 9.30 -15.94
N ALA A 100 16.61 9.63 -14.79
CA ALA A 100 16.44 8.92 -13.53
C ALA A 100 14.96 8.82 -13.12
N ARG A 101 14.23 9.94 -13.18
CA ARG A 101 12.78 9.94 -12.92
C ARG A 101 12.02 9.07 -13.91
N LEU A 102 12.41 9.03 -15.18
CA LEU A 102 11.79 8.18 -16.19
C LEU A 102 12.06 6.70 -15.90
N ALA A 103 13.33 6.33 -15.69
CA ALA A 103 13.75 4.97 -15.34
C ALA A 103 13.01 4.45 -14.11
N ALA A 104 12.96 5.24 -13.03
CA ALA A 104 12.24 4.90 -11.80
C ALA A 104 10.73 4.67 -12.01
N ARG A 105 10.10 5.41 -12.93
CA ARG A 105 8.68 5.23 -13.28
C ARG A 105 8.47 3.99 -14.15
N SER A 106 9.35 3.76 -15.12
CA SER A 106 9.29 2.58 -15.99
C SER A 106 9.49 1.30 -15.20
N TRP A 107 10.50 1.24 -14.33
CA TRP A 107 10.74 0.13 -13.41
C TRP A 107 9.53 -0.16 -12.53
N ARG A 108 8.88 0.87 -11.99
CA ARG A 108 7.66 0.70 -11.19
C ARG A 108 6.51 0.11 -12.02
N ARG A 109 6.29 0.60 -13.24
CA ARG A 109 5.25 0.05 -14.12
C ARG A 109 5.52 -1.41 -14.49
N LEU A 110 6.77 -1.76 -14.76
CA LEU A 110 7.22 -3.15 -14.96
C LEU A 110 6.74 -4.04 -13.81
N HIS A 111 6.99 -3.63 -12.57
CA HIS A 111 6.59 -4.42 -11.40
C HIS A 111 5.10 -4.37 -11.07
N ASP A 112 4.43 -3.24 -11.33
CA ASP A 112 3.00 -3.10 -11.06
C ASP A 112 2.16 -3.96 -12.02
N TYR A 113 2.65 -4.19 -13.26
CA TYR A 113 1.89 -4.86 -14.33
C TYR A 113 2.56 -6.10 -14.93
N LEU A 114 3.77 -6.47 -14.48
CA LEU A 114 4.58 -7.57 -15.02
C LEU A 114 4.78 -7.49 -16.55
N ILE A 115 4.91 -6.26 -17.06
CA ILE A 115 5.21 -5.97 -18.47
C ILE A 115 6.70 -5.94 -18.74
#